data_AF-A0A842I252-F1
#
_entry.id   AF-A0A842I252-F1
#
_cell.length_a   1.000
_cell.length_b   1.000
_cell.length_c   1.000
_cell.angle_alpha   90.00
_cell.angle_beta   90.00
_cell.angle_gamma   90.00
#
_symmetry.space_group_name_H-M   'P 1'
#
loop_
_entity.id
_entity.type
_entity.pdbx_description
1 polymer ?
#
loop_
_entity_poly.entity_id
_entity_poly.type
_entity_poly.pdbx_seq_one_letter_code
_entity_poly.pdbx_strand_id
1 'polypeptide(L)'
;MAKNSGATASEPCWYPNRTREGEGNKAHRDLAWMVGEIVLAWNAAHTTLYLIFSDLFTNQEEDKARAIWSLLYSDRAQRELLEVTATAKLRDKKQLLKAVLWCTQALQKLSSYRNDAAHVGMHADPKFGVQHRQFGARLPAIERLENNPVPKYWKSLRGDLHAIESYAISIDTALLLDRPHPFCRKPRLQLLPPQKRRTRRKAHPQKKGK
;
A
#
# COMPACT_ATOMS: atom_id res chain seq x y z
N MET A 1 42.80 -59.05 -13.19
CA MET A 1 42.07 -58.46 -12.04
C MET A 1 42.01 -56.95 -12.22
N ALA A 2 40.90 -56.42 -12.73
CA ALA A 2 40.70 -54.98 -12.90
C ALA A 2 39.68 -54.50 -11.85
N LYS A 3 40.07 -53.55 -11.01
CA LYS A 3 39.20 -52.93 -9.99
C LYS A 3 38.51 -51.73 -10.61
N ASN A 4 37.20 -51.84 -10.84
CA ASN A 4 36.34 -50.72 -11.21
C ASN A 4 36.15 -49.81 -9.98
N SER A 5 36.83 -48.66 -9.97
CA SER A 5 36.60 -47.59 -9.00
C SER A 5 35.43 -46.73 -9.48
N GLY A 6 34.21 -47.10 -9.08
CA GLY A 6 33.01 -46.30 -9.30
C GLY A 6 33.04 -45.02 -8.46
N ALA A 7 33.53 -43.92 -9.03
CA ALA A 7 33.33 -42.59 -8.49
C ALA A 7 31.89 -42.16 -8.79
N THR A 8 31.01 -42.25 -7.79
CA THR A 8 29.67 -41.65 -7.86
C THR A 8 29.85 -40.14 -7.87
N ALA A 9 29.58 -39.49 -9.00
CA ALA A 9 29.48 -38.05 -9.11
C ALA A 9 28.39 -37.56 -8.15
N SER A 10 28.80 -36.97 -7.02
CA SER A 10 27.89 -36.20 -6.18
C SER A 10 27.39 -35.03 -7.00
N GLU A 11 26.13 -35.06 -7.41
CA GLU A 11 25.49 -33.95 -8.10
C GLU A 11 25.76 -32.65 -7.33
N PRO A 12 26.11 -31.55 -8.00
CA PRO A 12 26.25 -30.26 -7.35
C PRO A 12 24.91 -29.89 -6.72
N CYS A 13 24.80 -30.09 -5.41
CA CYS A 13 23.68 -29.62 -4.61
C CYS A 13 23.68 -28.09 -4.68
N TRP A 14 22.95 -27.52 -5.64
CA TRP A 14 22.76 -26.08 -5.84
C TRP A 14 21.99 -25.40 -4.70
N TYR A 15 21.61 -26.15 -3.67
CA TYR A 15 21.04 -25.61 -2.45
C TYR A 15 22.16 -25.52 -1.41
N PRO A 16 22.79 -24.34 -1.22
CA PRO A 16 23.77 -24.18 -0.16
C PRO A 16 23.17 -24.64 1.16
N ASN A 17 23.94 -25.46 1.89
CA ASN A 17 23.59 -26.03 3.17
C ASN A 17 22.80 -25.03 4.05
N ARG A 18 21.70 -25.52 4.63
CA ARG A 18 20.82 -24.88 5.64
C ARG A 18 21.55 -24.38 6.91
N THR A 19 22.87 -24.29 6.91
CA THR A 19 23.70 -24.23 8.10
C THR A 19 24.46 -22.91 8.19
N ARG A 20 23.81 -21.93 8.80
CA ARG A 20 24.29 -21.23 10.01
C ARG A 20 23.25 -20.17 10.37
N GLU A 21 22.53 -20.39 11.47
CA GLU A 21 21.71 -19.38 12.14
C GLU A 21 22.60 -18.29 12.79
N GLY A 22 23.44 -17.63 11.99
CA GLY A 22 24.24 -16.49 12.43
C GLY A 22 23.45 -15.18 12.36
N GLU A 23 24.04 -14.10 12.89
CA GLU A 23 23.46 -12.75 12.92
C GLU A 23 22.98 -12.23 11.56
N GLY A 24 23.60 -12.66 10.45
CA GLY A 24 23.13 -12.35 9.09
C GLY A 24 21.71 -12.87 8.78
N ASN A 25 21.29 -13.96 9.42
CA ASN A 25 19.92 -14.47 9.31
C ASN A 25 18.93 -13.53 10.03
N LYS A 26 19.35 -12.88 11.13
CA LYS A 26 18.48 -11.94 11.86
C LYS A 26 18.13 -10.72 11.00
N ALA A 27 19.11 -10.05 10.41
CA ALA A 27 18.85 -8.84 9.60
C ALA A 27 17.97 -9.14 8.38
N HIS A 28 18.17 -10.30 7.73
CA HIS A 28 17.32 -10.74 6.63
C HIS A 28 15.89 -11.06 7.10
N ARG A 29 15.73 -11.75 8.24
CA ARG A 29 14.41 -12.02 8.82
C ARG A 29 13.68 -10.73 9.21
N ASP A 30 14.36 -9.78 9.82
CA ASP A 30 13.80 -8.49 10.21
C ASP A 30 13.32 -7.70 8.97
N LEU A 31 14.11 -7.71 7.89
CA LEU A 31 13.73 -7.14 6.59
C LEU A 31 12.49 -7.82 6.00
N ALA A 32 12.49 -9.15 5.91
CA ALA A 32 11.37 -9.93 5.37
C ALA A 32 10.08 -9.69 6.18
N TRP A 33 10.21 -9.62 7.51
CA TRP A 33 9.09 -9.30 8.40
C TRP A 33 8.49 -7.92 8.08
N MET A 34 9.32 -6.87 7.99
CA MET A 34 8.83 -5.53 7.70
C MET A 34 8.13 -5.43 6.33
N VAL A 35 8.68 -6.10 5.30
CA VAL A 35 8.04 -6.15 3.97
C VAL A 35 6.70 -6.89 4.04
N GLY A 36 6.67 -8.04 4.71
CA GLY A 36 5.44 -8.83 4.90
C GLY A 36 4.34 -8.01 5.56
N GLU A 37 4.67 -7.28 6.62
CA GLU A 37 3.73 -6.40 7.33
C GLU A 37 3.15 -5.29 6.44
N ILE A 38 3.97 -4.68 5.58
CA ILE A 38 3.49 -3.67 4.62
C ILE A 38 2.54 -4.29 3.59
N VAL A 39 2.88 -5.48 3.07
CA VAL A 39 2.03 -6.20 2.10
C VAL A 39 0.70 -6.59 2.72
N LEU A 40 0.71 -7.09 3.96
CA LEU A 40 -0.52 -7.42 4.69
C LEU A 40 -1.39 -6.19 4.92
N ALA A 41 -0.82 -5.09 5.41
CA ALA A 41 -1.56 -3.84 5.63
C ALA A 41 -2.12 -3.25 4.32
N TRP A 42 -1.37 -3.36 3.22
CA TRP A 42 -1.84 -2.94 1.90
C TRP A 42 -3.04 -3.77 1.43
N ASN A 43 -2.94 -5.10 1.54
CA ASN A 43 -4.00 -6.03 1.14
C ASN A 43 -5.26 -5.84 1.99
N ALA A 44 -5.12 -5.58 3.29
CA ALA A 44 -6.24 -5.34 4.19
C ALA A 44 -6.98 -4.03 3.83
N ALA A 45 -6.24 -2.95 3.56
CA ALA A 45 -6.82 -1.71 3.05
C ALA A 45 -7.54 -1.91 1.70
N HIS A 46 -6.95 -2.69 0.78
CA HIS A 46 -7.56 -3.03 -0.52
C HIS A 46 -8.81 -3.90 -0.39
N THR A 47 -8.80 -4.86 0.53
CA THR A 47 -9.96 -5.71 0.84
C THR A 47 -11.12 -4.83 1.32
N THR A 48 -10.84 -3.85 2.17
CA THR A 48 -11.86 -2.90 2.63
C THR A 48 -12.39 -2.02 1.49
N LEU A 49 -11.55 -1.61 0.52
CA LEU A 49 -12.03 -0.93 -0.67
C LEU A 49 -12.97 -1.79 -1.52
N TYR A 50 -12.71 -3.09 -1.59
CA TYR A 50 -13.62 -4.03 -2.26
C TYR A 50 -14.96 -4.11 -1.53
N LEU A 51 -14.98 -4.15 -0.19
CA LEU A 51 -16.23 -4.14 0.57
C LEU A 51 -17.05 -2.87 0.27
N ILE A 52 -16.41 -1.70 0.33
CA ILE A 52 -17.03 -0.42 -0.08
C ILE A 52 -17.57 -0.51 -1.51
N PHE A 53 -16.81 -1.07 -2.45
CA PHE A 53 -17.26 -1.24 -3.84
C PHE A 53 -18.49 -2.14 -3.94
N SER A 54 -18.47 -3.27 -3.23
CA SER A 54 -19.57 -4.24 -3.20
C SER A 54 -20.85 -3.62 -2.63
N ASP A 55 -20.74 -2.83 -1.57
CA ASP A 55 -21.85 -2.13 -0.91
C ASP A 55 -22.47 -1.01 -1.78
N LEU A 56 -21.87 -0.65 -2.91
CA LEU A 56 -22.48 0.25 -3.90
C LEU A 56 -23.45 -0.48 -4.85
N PHE A 57 -23.49 -1.81 -4.78
CA PHE A 57 -24.42 -2.67 -5.51
C PHE A 57 -25.53 -3.14 -4.58
N THR A 58 -26.63 -3.64 -5.16
CA THR A 58 -27.68 -4.28 -4.36
C THR A 58 -27.20 -5.65 -3.87
N ASN A 59 -27.78 -6.17 -2.78
CA ASN A 59 -27.42 -7.51 -2.26
C ASN A 59 -27.56 -8.63 -3.30
N GLN A 60 -28.43 -8.46 -4.30
CA GLN A 60 -28.63 -9.42 -5.39
C GLN A 60 -27.54 -9.35 -6.47
N GLU A 61 -26.66 -8.36 -6.40
CA GLU A 61 -25.61 -8.07 -7.37
C GLU A 61 -24.19 -8.25 -6.80
N GLU A 62 -24.04 -8.79 -5.59
CA GLU A 62 -22.73 -8.99 -4.94
C GLU A 62 -21.80 -9.85 -5.82
N ASP A 63 -22.30 -10.94 -6.39
CA ASP A 63 -21.52 -11.79 -7.30
C ASP A 63 -21.06 -11.05 -8.56
N LYS A 64 -21.88 -10.12 -9.08
CA LYS A 64 -21.48 -9.28 -10.20
C LYS A 64 -20.40 -8.29 -9.79
N ALA A 65 -20.54 -7.65 -8.62
CA ALA A 65 -19.53 -6.75 -8.09
C ALA A 65 -18.18 -7.49 -7.92
N ARG A 66 -18.20 -8.69 -7.32
CA ARG A 66 -17.04 -9.55 -7.19
C ARG A 66 -16.40 -9.89 -8.54
N ALA A 67 -17.20 -10.33 -9.50
CA ALA A 67 -16.71 -10.65 -10.84
C ALA A 67 -16.04 -9.43 -11.51
N ILE A 68 -16.69 -8.26 -11.48
CA ILE A 68 -16.14 -7.02 -12.07
C ILE A 68 -14.83 -6.63 -11.38
N TRP A 69 -14.78 -6.70 -10.05
CA TRP A 69 -13.57 -6.35 -9.28
C TRP A 69 -12.40 -7.28 -9.61
N SER A 70 -12.66 -8.59 -9.68
CA SER A 70 -11.66 -9.62 -9.97
C SER A 70 -11.14 -9.62 -11.41
N LEU A 71 -11.88 -9.02 -12.37
CA LEU A 71 -11.39 -8.85 -13.75
C LEU A 71 -10.22 -7.86 -13.84
N LEU A 72 -10.04 -6.99 -12.84
CA LEU A 72 -8.98 -5.99 -12.83
C LEU A 72 -7.75 -6.50 -12.06
N TYR A 73 -6.68 -6.79 -12.78
CA TYR A 73 -5.40 -7.26 -12.19
C TYR A 73 -4.59 -6.16 -11.48
N SER A 74 -4.95 -4.90 -11.69
CA SER A 74 -4.20 -3.77 -11.16
C SER A 74 -4.98 -3.10 -10.04
N ASP A 75 -4.36 -3.00 -8.87
CA ASP A 75 -4.84 -2.21 -7.74
C ASP A 75 -5.21 -0.78 -8.13
N ARG A 76 -4.48 -0.20 -9.10
CA ARG A 76 -4.79 1.13 -9.64
C ARG A 76 -6.13 1.13 -10.38
N ALA A 77 -6.34 0.16 -11.27
CA ALA A 77 -7.58 0.05 -12.03
C ALA A 77 -8.77 -0.21 -11.11
N GLN A 78 -8.60 -1.03 -10.07
CA GLN A 78 -9.63 -1.26 -9.05
C GLN A 78 -10.02 0.01 -8.29
N ARG A 79 -9.03 0.84 -7.91
CA ARG A 79 -9.30 2.16 -7.29
C ARG A 79 -10.02 3.11 -8.25
N GLU A 80 -9.59 3.19 -9.51
CA GLU A 80 -10.23 4.02 -10.55
C GLU A 80 -11.69 3.56 -10.80
N LEU A 81 -11.93 2.25 -10.84
CA LEU A 81 -13.28 1.67 -10.93
C LEU A 81 -14.14 2.11 -9.74
N LEU A 82 -13.64 1.98 -8.51
CA LEU A 82 -14.35 2.44 -7.32
C LEU A 82 -14.66 3.94 -7.38
N GLU A 83 -13.73 4.78 -7.82
CA GLU A 83 -13.96 6.22 -7.95
C GLU A 83 -15.12 6.55 -8.90
N VAL A 84 -15.16 5.90 -10.07
CA VAL A 84 -16.23 6.08 -11.06
C VAL A 84 -17.57 5.58 -10.51
N THR A 85 -17.61 4.37 -9.96
CA THR A 85 -18.84 3.78 -9.42
C THR A 85 -19.37 4.59 -8.23
N ALA A 86 -18.50 5.01 -7.31
CA ALA A 86 -18.89 5.86 -6.19
C ALA A 86 -19.44 7.20 -6.66
N THR A 87 -18.83 7.83 -7.67
CA THR A 87 -19.31 9.10 -8.24
C THR A 87 -20.71 8.97 -8.82
N ALA A 88 -21.00 7.86 -9.50
CA ALA A 88 -22.32 7.59 -10.05
C ALA A 88 -23.37 7.29 -8.97
N LYS A 89 -23.02 6.46 -7.98
CA LYS A 89 -23.97 5.93 -6.98
C LYS A 89 -24.17 6.83 -5.75
N LEU A 90 -23.16 7.63 -5.39
CA LEU A 90 -23.16 8.46 -4.17
C LEU A 90 -23.35 9.96 -4.47
N ARG A 91 -23.91 10.31 -5.64
CA ARG A 91 -24.10 11.70 -6.07
C ARG A 91 -24.81 12.57 -5.03
N ASP A 92 -25.84 12.02 -4.38
CA ASP A 92 -26.64 12.72 -3.37
C ASP A 92 -26.02 12.61 -1.96
N LYS A 93 -25.11 11.66 -1.75
CA LYS A 93 -24.39 11.42 -0.49
C LYS A 93 -23.00 12.05 -0.51
N LYS A 94 -22.94 13.38 -0.72
CA LYS A 94 -21.68 14.13 -0.97
C LYS A 94 -20.55 13.90 0.04
N GLN A 95 -20.87 13.73 1.33
CA GLN A 95 -19.84 13.47 2.35
C GLN A 95 -19.24 12.07 2.20
N LEU A 96 -20.07 11.07 1.93
CA LEU A 96 -19.65 9.69 1.72
C LEU A 96 -18.83 9.56 0.44
N LEU A 97 -19.29 10.18 -0.65
CA LEU A 97 -18.52 10.28 -1.90
C LEU A 97 -17.14 10.88 -1.65
N LYS A 98 -17.06 12.01 -0.93
CA LYS A 98 -15.79 12.66 -0.60
C LYS A 98 -14.88 11.77 0.26
N ALA A 99 -15.45 10.96 1.15
CA ALA A 99 -14.69 10.04 2.00
C ALA A 99 -14.10 8.88 1.17
N VAL A 100 -14.90 8.26 0.29
CA VAL A 100 -14.46 7.20 -0.63
C VAL A 100 -13.34 7.72 -1.55
N LEU A 101 -13.58 8.84 -2.23
CA LEU A 101 -12.58 9.46 -3.13
C LEU A 101 -11.30 9.83 -2.39
N TRP A 102 -11.39 10.18 -1.10
CA TRP A 102 -10.18 10.43 -0.35
C TRP A 102 -9.37 9.15 -0.09
N CYS A 103 -10.02 8.05 0.26
CA CYS A 103 -9.35 6.77 0.52
C CYS A 103 -8.61 6.27 -0.72
N THR A 104 -9.28 6.29 -1.87
CA THR A 104 -8.69 5.85 -3.15
C THR A 104 -7.48 6.72 -3.52
N GLN A 105 -7.60 8.05 -3.41
CA GLN A 105 -6.51 8.97 -3.68
C GLN A 105 -5.35 8.85 -2.67
N ALA A 106 -5.64 8.57 -1.40
CA ALA A 106 -4.62 8.35 -0.38
C ALA A 106 -3.81 7.08 -0.67
N LEU A 107 -4.48 5.96 -0.96
CA LEU A 107 -3.81 4.71 -1.34
C LEU A 107 -3.05 4.84 -2.67
N GLN A 108 -3.61 5.56 -3.65
CA GLN A 108 -2.91 5.83 -4.90
C GLN A 108 -1.58 6.55 -4.65
N LYS A 109 -1.53 7.52 -3.73
CA LYS A 109 -0.29 8.22 -3.35
C LYS A 109 0.68 7.34 -2.57
N LEU A 110 0.18 6.41 -1.76
CA LEU A 110 1.01 5.44 -1.02
C LEU A 110 1.50 4.27 -1.90
N SER A 111 0.94 4.09 -3.11
CA SER A 111 1.30 2.97 -3.99
C SER A 111 2.77 2.92 -4.37
N SER A 112 3.43 4.07 -4.57
CA SER A 112 4.87 4.13 -4.84
C SER A 112 5.68 3.60 -3.65
N TYR A 113 5.27 3.95 -2.43
CA TYR A 113 5.94 3.54 -1.19
C TYR A 113 5.82 2.03 -0.96
N ARG A 114 4.64 1.45 -1.21
CA ARG A 114 4.44 -0.01 -1.19
C ARG A 114 5.27 -0.69 -2.27
N ASN A 115 5.32 -0.13 -3.47
CA ASN A 115 6.12 -0.68 -4.55
C ASN A 115 7.62 -0.63 -4.25
N ASP A 116 8.08 0.38 -3.51
CA ASP A 116 9.46 0.43 -3.04
C ASP A 116 9.75 -0.76 -2.11
N ALA A 117 8.86 -1.02 -1.15
CA ALA A 117 9.00 -2.15 -0.23
C ALA A 117 8.94 -3.52 -0.94
N ALA A 118 8.11 -3.66 -1.96
CA ALA A 118 7.90 -4.93 -2.66
C ALA A 118 8.92 -5.23 -3.77
N HIS A 119 9.49 -4.20 -4.40
CA HIS A 119 10.25 -4.37 -5.64
C HIS A 119 11.68 -3.81 -5.61
N VAL A 120 12.05 -2.99 -4.63
CA VAL A 120 13.45 -2.57 -4.52
C VAL A 120 14.24 -3.74 -3.98
N GLY A 121 15.24 -4.19 -4.73
CA GLY A 121 16.15 -5.23 -4.27
C GLY A 121 16.87 -4.77 -3.00
N MET A 122 16.67 -5.48 -1.91
CA MET A 122 17.31 -5.19 -0.62
C MET A 122 18.30 -6.31 -0.29
N HIS A 123 19.39 -5.96 0.37
CA HIS A 123 20.31 -6.91 0.97
C HIS A 123 20.47 -6.59 2.45
N ALA A 124 20.50 -7.63 3.27
CA ALA A 124 20.76 -7.53 4.69
C ALA A 124 22.23 -7.89 4.93
N ASP A 125 22.99 -6.93 5.46
CA ASP A 125 24.38 -7.11 5.85
C ASP A 125 24.48 -7.10 7.39
N PRO A 126 25.22 -8.03 8.02
CA PRO A 126 25.35 -8.08 9.49
C PRO A 126 25.96 -6.80 10.10
N LYS A 127 26.89 -6.17 9.38
CA LYS A 127 27.65 -5.00 9.84
C LYS A 127 26.95 -3.69 9.52
N PHE A 128 26.33 -3.61 8.34
CA PHE A 128 25.75 -2.36 7.84
C PHE A 128 24.22 -2.33 7.83
N GLY A 129 23.56 -3.42 8.23
CA GLY A 129 22.11 -3.52 8.28
C GLY A 129 21.49 -3.71 6.89
N VAL A 130 20.24 -3.23 6.74
CA VAL A 130 19.50 -3.33 5.47
C VAL A 130 19.93 -2.23 4.52
N GLN A 131 20.35 -2.61 3.32
CA GLN A 131 20.77 -1.71 2.25
C GLN A 131 20.05 -2.06 0.95
N HIS A 132 19.68 -1.05 0.16
CA HIS A 132 19.14 -1.29 -1.19
C HIS A 132 20.26 -1.60 -2.18
N ARG A 133 19.96 -2.42 -3.18
CA ARG A 133 20.82 -2.63 -4.35
C ARG A 133 20.51 -1.55 -5.38
N GLN A 134 21.55 -0.88 -5.87
CA GLN A 134 21.39 0.15 -6.91
C GLN A 134 21.03 -0.46 -8.27
N PHE A 135 21.55 -1.65 -8.57
CA PHE A 135 21.27 -2.35 -9.83
C PHE A 135 19.81 -2.83 -9.90
N GLY A 136 19.07 -2.33 -10.89
CA GLY A 136 17.68 -2.72 -11.17
C GLY A 136 16.61 -1.96 -10.38
N ALA A 137 17.00 -1.11 -9.42
CA ALA A 137 16.06 -0.24 -8.73
C ALA A 137 15.74 1.03 -9.54
N ARG A 138 14.52 1.54 -9.40
CA ARG A 138 14.11 2.81 -10.02
C ARG A 138 14.78 3.97 -9.28
N LEU A 139 15.41 4.91 -9.99
CA LEU A 139 16.10 6.05 -9.38
C LEU A 139 15.26 6.80 -8.32
N PRO A 140 13.97 7.12 -8.55
CA PRO A 140 13.17 7.80 -7.53
C PRO A 140 12.94 6.97 -6.26
N ALA A 141 12.98 5.63 -6.36
CA ALA A 141 12.85 4.74 -5.20
C ALA A 141 14.14 4.75 -4.37
N ILE A 142 15.30 4.71 -5.06
CA ILE A 142 16.62 4.83 -4.43
C ILE A 142 16.71 6.15 -3.68
N GLU A 143 16.43 7.28 -4.35
CA GLU A 143 16.47 8.62 -3.75
C GLU A 143 15.59 8.71 -2.49
N ARG A 144 14.39 8.12 -2.50
CA ARG A 144 13.52 8.08 -1.31
C ARG A 144 14.15 7.29 -0.17
N LEU A 145 14.74 6.14 -0.44
CA LEU A 145 15.31 5.25 0.57
C LEU A 145 16.65 5.78 1.12
N GLU A 146 17.46 6.45 0.30
CA GLU A 146 18.69 7.11 0.75
C GLU A 146 18.39 8.27 1.71
N ASN A 147 17.32 9.02 1.43
CA ASN A 147 16.91 10.16 2.27
C ASN A 147 16.09 9.78 3.51
N ASN A 148 15.64 8.53 3.64
CA ASN A 148 14.76 8.10 4.73
C ASN A 148 15.20 6.75 5.31
N PRO A 149 15.54 6.66 6.62
CA PRO A 149 15.89 5.39 7.24
C PRO A 149 14.78 4.34 7.07
N VAL A 150 15.11 3.23 6.40
CA VAL A 150 14.16 2.18 5.98
C VAL A 150 13.22 1.74 7.11
N PRO A 151 13.70 1.40 8.34
CA PRO A 151 12.80 0.92 9.39
C PRO A 151 11.76 1.96 9.83
N LYS A 152 12.16 3.24 9.93
CA LYS A 152 11.25 4.32 10.32
C LYS A 152 10.24 4.59 9.23
N TYR A 153 10.72 4.67 7.99
CA TYR A 153 9.91 4.94 6.81
C TYR A 153 8.84 3.86 6.59
N TRP A 154 9.21 2.59 6.69
CA TRP A 154 8.29 1.47 6.56
C TRP A 154 7.32 1.32 7.72
N LYS A 155 7.77 1.62 8.94
CA LYS A 155 6.86 1.70 10.09
C LYS A 155 5.79 2.77 9.89
N SER A 156 6.16 3.94 9.37
CA SER A 156 5.20 5.00 9.03
C SER A 156 4.26 4.58 7.90
N LEU A 157 4.76 3.90 6.86
CA LEU A 157 3.91 3.37 5.78
C LEU A 157 2.86 2.40 6.30
N ARG A 158 3.27 1.41 7.10
CA ARG A 158 2.35 0.45 7.72
C ARG A 158 1.28 1.15 8.56
N GLY A 159 1.70 2.12 9.38
CA GLY A 159 0.77 2.91 10.19
C GLY A 159 -0.24 3.70 9.35
N ASP A 160 0.21 4.32 8.26
CA ASP A 160 -0.65 5.05 7.34
C ASP A 160 -1.66 4.13 6.62
N LEU A 161 -1.23 2.93 6.24
CA LEU A 161 -2.10 1.92 5.61
C LEU A 161 -3.20 1.44 6.58
N HIS A 162 -2.86 1.10 7.82
CA HIS A 162 -3.87 0.74 8.83
C HIS A 162 -4.82 1.89 9.16
N ALA A 163 -4.32 3.12 9.17
CA ALA A 163 -5.18 4.29 9.40
C ALA A 163 -6.19 4.48 8.26
N ILE A 164 -5.78 4.24 7.01
CA ILE A 164 -6.69 4.26 5.86
C ILE A 164 -7.69 3.11 5.95
N GLU A 165 -7.25 1.88 6.20
CA GLU A 165 -8.10 0.71 6.39
C GLU A 165 -9.18 0.97 7.45
N SER A 166 -8.78 1.41 8.65
CA SER A 166 -9.71 1.72 9.74
C SER A 166 -10.73 2.81 9.35
N TYR A 167 -10.28 3.83 8.62
CA TYR A 167 -11.17 4.86 8.11
C TYR A 167 -12.13 4.30 7.04
N ALA A 168 -11.66 3.42 6.16
CA ALA A 168 -12.46 2.75 5.15
C ALA A 168 -13.51 1.82 5.76
N ILE A 169 -13.20 1.09 6.84
CA ILE A 169 -14.19 0.29 7.59
C ILE A 169 -15.34 1.17 8.10
N SER A 170 -15.03 2.39 8.56
CA SER A 170 -16.08 3.33 9.00
C SER A 170 -16.97 3.85 7.85
N ILE A 171 -16.43 3.91 6.62
CA ILE A 171 -17.17 4.28 5.41
C ILE A 171 -18.08 3.13 4.99
N ASP A 172 -17.54 1.92 4.96
CA ASP A 172 -18.23 0.67 4.68
C ASP A 172 -19.44 0.48 5.63
N THR A 173 -19.19 0.58 6.94
CA THR A 173 -20.25 0.55 7.95
C THR A 173 -21.34 1.61 7.71
N ALA A 174 -20.97 2.80 7.26
CA ALA A 174 -21.93 3.86 6.96
C ALA A 174 -22.73 3.60 5.68
N LEU A 175 -22.16 2.90 4.69
CA LEU A 175 -22.87 2.43 3.50
C LEU A 175 -23.90 1.36 3.89
N LEU A 176 -23.45 0.33 4.62
CA LEU A 176 -24.26 -0.81 5.04
C LEU A 176 -25.48 -0.41 5.88
N LEU A 177 -25.32 0.56 6.78
CA LEU A 177 -26.41 0.99 7.68
C LEU A 177 -27.41 1.96 7.03
N ASP A 178 -27.10 2.49 5.85
CA ASP A 178 -27.88 3.49 5.10
C ASP A 178 -28.47 4.64 5.95
N ARG A 179 -27.74 5.06 6.99
CA ARG A 179 -28.18 6.10 7.92
C ARG A 179 -27.04 7.05 8.27
N PRO A 180 -27.34 8.26 8.78
CA PRO A 180 -26.31 9.17 9.24
C PRO A 180 -25.44 8.52 10.33
N HIS A 181 -24.26 8.06 9.95
CA HIS A 181 -23.26 7.53 10.88
C HIS A 181 -22.11 8.54 10.99
N PRO A 182 -21.68 8.91 12.21
CA PRO A 182 -20.54 9.79 12.36
C PRO A 182 -19.29 9.09 11.83
N PHE A 183 -18.74 9.61 10.73
CA PHE A 183 -17.47 9.10 10.20
C PHE A 183 -16.37 9.26 11.25
N CYS A 184 -15.45 8.29 11.31
CA CYS A 184 -14.18 8.52 11.96
C CYS A 184 -13.53 9.78 11.38
N ARG A 185 -12.76 10.50 12.19
CA ARG A 185 -12.03 11.66 11.65
C ARG A 185 -11.02 11.16 10.63
N LYS A 186 -11.00 11.81 9.47
CA LYS A 186 -10.00 11.60 8.43
C LYS A 186 -8.59 11.55 9.03
N PRO A 187 -7.84 10.46 8.87
CA PRO A 187 -6.54 10.33 9.52
C PRO A 187 -5.52 11.26 8.88
N ARG A 188 -4.53 11.67 9.68
CA ARG A 188 -3.37 12.42 9.21
C ARG A 188 -2.26 11.42 8.89
N LEU A 189 -2.00 11.24 7.60
CA LEU A 189 -0.98 10.31 7.13
C LEU A 189 0.41 10.93 7.31
N GLN A 190 1.36 10.16 7.81
CA GLN A 190 2.72 10.59 8.11
C GLN A 190 3.55 10.80 6.84
N LEU A 191 3.37 9.94 5.84
CA LEU A 191 4.15 9.96 4.60
C LEU A 191 3.57 10.91 3.55
N LEU A 192 2.30 11.28 3.67
CA LEU A 192 1.69 12.26 2.79
C LEU A 192 1.66 13.60 3.52
N PRO A 193 2.50 14.58 3.14
CA PRO A 193 2.50 15.87 3.81
C PRO A 193 1.08 16.45 3.80
N PRO A 194 0.66 17.12 4.89
CA PRO A 194 -0.64 17.77 4.89
C PRO A 194 -0.70 18.68 3.67
N GLN A 195 -1.75 18.52 2.85
CA GLN A 195 -2.00 19.44 1.76
C GLN A 195 -1.98 20.84 2.36
N LYS A 196 -0.95 21.63 2.04
CA LYS A 196 -0.86 23.02 2.47
C LYS A 196 -2.18 23.63 2.07
N ARG A 197 -3.03 23.96 3.06
CA ARG A 197 -4.26 24.69 2.79
C ARG A 197 -3.78 25.91 2.03
N ARG A 198 -4.11 26.00 0.73
CA ARG A 198 -3.86 27.21 -0.04
C ARG A 198 -4.48 28.31 0.82
N THR A 199 -3.62 29.07 1.51
CA THR A 199 -4.07 30.20 2.30
C THR A 199 -4.81 31.02 1.29
N ARG A 200 -6.13 31.14 1.50
CA ARG A 200 -7.00 31.89 0.61
C ARG A 200 -6.41 33.29 0.62
N ARG A 201 -5.56 33.61 -0.37
CA ARG A 201 -4.94 34.92 -0.51
C ARG A 201 -6.13 35.86 -0.43
N LYS A 202 -6.20 36.64 0.65
CA LYS A 202 -7.26 37.64 0.81
C LYS A 202 -7.22 38.42 -0.49
N ALA A 203 -8.32 38.38 -1.25
CA ALA A 203 -8.41 39.06 -2.52
C ALA A 203 -7.96 40.49 -2.28
N HIS A 204 -6.89 40.90 -2.95
CA HIS A 204 -6.36 42.24 -2.80
C HIS A 204 -7.50 43.17 -3.25
N PRO A 205 -7.98 44.09 -2.40
CA PRO A 205 -9.08 44.96 -2.77
C PRO A 205 -8.65 45.74 -4.01
N GLN A 206 -9.37 45.54 -5.13
CA GLN A 206 -9.16 46.34 -6.32
C GLN A 206 -9.42 47.79 -5.95
N LYS A 207 -8.38 48.64 -6.01
CA LYS A 207 -8.54 50.09 -5.93
C LYS A 207 -9.46 50.51 -7.06
N LYS A 208 -10.69 50.92 -6.74
CA LYS A 208 -11.55 51.63 -7.68
C LYS A 208 -10.89 52.97 -7.98
N GLY A 209 -10.39 53.13 -9.21
CA GLY A 209 -9.99 54.44 -9.73
C GLY A 209 -11.21 55.35 -9.80
N LYS A 210 -11.01 56.59 -9.35
CA LYS A 210 -11.94 57.72 -9.57
C LYS A 210 -11.80 58.21 -11.00
#